data_AF-A0A927GJ46-F1
#
_entry.id   AF-A0A927GJ46-F1
#
_cell.length_a   1.000
_cell.length_b   1.000
_cell.length_c   1.000
_cell.angle_alpha   90.00
_cell.angle_beta   90.00
_cell.angle_gamma   90.00
#
_symmetry.space_group_name_H-M   'P 1'
#
loop_
_entity.id
_entity.type
_entity.pdbx_description
1 polymer ?
#
loop_
_entity_poly.entity_id
_entity_poly.type
_entity_poly.pdbx_seq_one_letter_code
_entity_poly.pdbx_strand_id
1 'polypeptide(L)'
;MIDVIWDMETGDPDDFLTLLFLIGHPKVNLKAVTVTPGAPDQIGLVRQALKWFDLAIPVGAYNIDHEKHCVSGWHYKVYGPIPPSHDAEPGGEVLLRCCDENTTLITGAPLKNLGAAISLSSAHDGAVFKLGRLVAQGGFAGVGVVPAERQLGKFKGLVTCPSYNLNGDRKSALAALAYTGIGVRRFVSKNVCHKVYYARDARTFRGRQR
;
A
#
# COMPACT_ATOMS: atom_id res chain seq x y z
N MET A 1 -8.37 -19.38 -0.49
CA MET A 1 -7.44 -18.35 -1.02
C MET A 1 -7.79 -17.04 -0.33
N ILE A 2 -6.84 -16.15 -0.08
CA ILE A 2 -7.07 -14.85 0.57
C ILE A 2 -7.20 -13.80 -0.52
N ASP A 3 -8.34 -13.13 -0.56
CA ASP A 3 -8.59 -12.03 -1.49
C ASP A 3 -7.87 -10.77 -1.03
N VAL A 4 -6.96 -10.29 -1.89
CA VAL A 4 -6.08 -9.15 -1.60
C VAL A 4 -6.23 -8.10 -2.68
N ILE A 5 -6.27 -6.84 -2.25
CA ILE A 5 -6.00 -5.69 -3.11
C ILE A 5 -4.75 -4.99 -2.57
N TRP A 6 -3.87 -4.58 -3.47
CA TRP A 6 -2.62 -3.92 -3.13
C TRP A 6 -2.66 -2.45 -3.56
N ASP A 7 -2.55 -1.53 -2.59
CA ASP A 7 -2.49 -0.08 -2.84
C ASP A 7 -1.08 0.44 -2.55
N MET A 8 -0.41 1.00 -3.55
CA MET A 8 1.04 1.14 -3.53
C MET A 8 1.57 2.45 -4.11
N GLU A 9 2.82 2.74 -3.81
CA GLU A 9 3.61 3.79 -4.43
C GLU A 9 4.91 3.20 -5.01
N THR A 10 5.81 4.03 -5.55
CA THR A 10 6.98 3.54 -6.33
C THR A 10 8.26 4.35 -6.10
N GLY A 11 8.26 5.23 -5.11
CA GLY A 11 9.36 6.10 -4.72
C GLY A 11 10.51 5.32 -4.11
N ASP A 12 10.25 4.12 -3.57
CA ASP A 12 11.27 3.14 -3.22
C ASP A 12 10.90 1.70 -3.67
N PRO A 13 11.79 0.70 -3.46
CA PRO A 13 11.57 -0.67 -3.94
C PRO A 13 10.53 -1.50 -3.17
N ASP A 14 10.23 -1.17 -1.91
CA ASP A 14 9.56 -2.11 -1.00
C ASP A 14 8.13 -2.47 -1.44
N ASP A 15 7.41 -1.49 -1.98
CA ASP A 15 6.05 -1.65 -2.46
C ASP A 15 5.96 -2.48 -3.74
N PHE A 16 6.90 -2.29 -4.66
CA PHE A 16 6.97 -3.10 -5.88
C PHE A 16 7.40 -4.54 -5.59
N LEU A 17 8.35 -4.75 -4.67
CA LEU A 17 8.72 -6.09 -4.22
C LEU A 17 7.54 -6.79 -3.54
N THR A 18 6.73 -6.05 -2.77
CA THR A 18 5.50 -6.57 -2.18
C THR A 18 4.51 -7.01 -3.25
N LEU A 19 4.32 -6.23 -4.33
CA LEU A 19 3.50 -6.65 -5.48
C LEU A 19 3.98 -7.99 -6.05
N LEU A 20 5.29 -8.15 -6.29
CA LEU A 20 5.85 -9.41 -6.82
C LEU A 20 5.61 -10.58 -5.87
N PHE A 21 5.75 -10.37 -4.56
CA PHE A 21 5.45 -11.42 -3.57
C PHE A 21 3.97 -11.79 -3.55
N LEU A 22 3.06 -10.81 -3.66
CA LEU A 22 1.61 -11.07 -3.68
C LEU A 22 1.19 -11.84 -4.94
N ILE A 23 1.72 -11.47 -6.10
CA ILE A 23 1.48 -12.17 -7.38
C ILE A 23 1.93 -13.63 -7.28
N GLY A 24 3.11 -13.89 -6.71
CA GLY A 24 3.68 -15.24 -6.64
C GLY A 24 3.17 -16.11 -5.49
N HIS A 25 2.34 -15.60 -4.58
CA HIS A 25 1.99 -16.32 -3.36
C HIS A 25 0.81 -17.29 -3.57
N PRO A 26 0.96 -18.62 -3.34
CA PRO A 26 -0.04 -19.63 -3.72
C PRO A 26 -1.36 -19.56 -2.94
N LYS A 27 -1.40 -18.77 -1.86
CA LYS A 27 -2.62 -18.55 -1.06
C LYS A 27 -3.25 -17.17 -1.29
N VAL A 28 -2.69 -16.33 -2.16
CA VAL A 28 -3.19 -14.97 -2.43
C VAL A 28 -3.94 -14.99 -3.76
N ASN A 29 -5.13 -14.40 -3.76
CA ASN A 29 -5.86 -13.99 -4.95
C ASN A 29 -5.73 -12.47 -5.04
N LEU A 30 -4.83 -11.98 -5.89
CA LEU A 30 -4.66 -10.53 -6.09
C LEU A 30 -5.77 -10.02 -7.01
N LYS A 31 -6.78 -9.37 -6.44
CA LYS A 31 -7.99 -8.92 -7.17
C LYS A 31 -7.76 -7.64 -7.97
N ALA A 32 -6.92 -6.73 -7.49
CA ALA A 32 -6.61 -5.45 -8.11
C ALA A 32 -5.33 -4.85 -7.53
N VAL A 33 -4.76 -3.89 -8.24
CA VAL A 33 -3.68 -3.02 -7.74
C VAL A 33 -4.12 -1.57 -7.90
N THR A 34 -3.90 -0.73 -6.88
CA THR A 34 -4.08 0.71 -7.00
C THR A 34 -2.78 1.45 -6.72
N VAL A 35 -2.56 2.58 -7.40
CA VAL A 35 -1.32 3.37 -7.27
C VAL A 35 -1.59 4.80 -6.83
N THR A 36 -0.67 5.34 -6.04
CA THR A 36 -0.65 6.74 -5.61
C THR A 36 0.74 7.35 -5.90
N PRO A 37 0.83 8.56 -6.48
CA PRO A 37 -0.27 9.39 -7.00
C PRO A 37 -0.92 8.85 -8.29
N GLY A 38 -0.24 7.98 -9.05
CA GLY A 38 -0.77 7.40 -10.28
C GLY A 38 -0.18 7.97 -11.57
N ALA A 39 1.09 8.38 -11.56
CA ALA A 39 1.74 8.85 -12.78
C ALA A 39 1.90 7.73 -13.83
N PRO A 40 2.01 8.08 -15.13
CA PRO A 40 2.07 7.09 -16.21
C PRO A 40 3.22 6.10 -16.09
N ASP A 41 4.35 6.52 -15.53
CA ASP A 41 5.49 5.66 -15.24
C ASP A 41 5.18 4.62 -14.13
N GLN A 42 4.44 5.01 -13.09
CA GLN A 42 3.99 4.08 -12.04
C GLN A 42 3.02 3.05 -12.61
N ILE A 43 2.05 3.51 -13.41
CA ILE A 43 1.07 2.63 -14.07
C ILE A 43 1.80 1.69 -15.03
N GLY A 44 2.76 2.20 -15.81
CA GLY A 44 3.62 1.41 -16.69
C GLY A 44 4.38 0.32 -15.94
N LEU A 45 4.99 0.64 -14.80
CA LEU A 45 5.70 -0.30 -13.93
C LEU A 45 4.78 -1.42 -13.43
N VAL A 46 3.58 -1.08 -12.92
CA VAL A 46 2.60 -2.07 -12.46
C VAL A 46 2.11 -2.94 -13.61
N ARG A 47 1.75 -2.36 -14.75
CA ARG A 47 1.29 -3.12 -15.93
C ARG A 47 2.36 -4.05 -16.47
N GLN A 48 3.62 -3.61 -16.47
CA GLN A 48 4.74 -4.45 -16.87
C GLN A 48 4.94 -5.64 -15.92
N ALA A 49 4.78 -5.42 -14.60
CA ALA A 49 4.82 -6.51 -13.62
C ALA A 49 3.70 -7.52 -13.85
N LEU A 50 2.45 -7.07 -14.00
CA LEU A 50 1.31 -7.96 -14.25
C LEU A 50 1.49 -8.76 -15.56
N LYS A 51 2.03 -8.13 -16.60
CA LYS A 51 2.37 -8.78 -17.88
C LYS A 51 3.40 -9.90 -17.72
N TRP A 52 4.40 -9.75 -16.85
CA TRP A 52 5.39 -10.83 -16.62
C TRP A 52 4.77 -12.11 -16.09
N PHE A 53 3.61 -12.04 -15.45
CA PHE A 53 2.91 -13.17 -14.84
C PHE A 53 1.58 -13.50 -15.50
N ASP A 54 1.30 -12.92 -16.68
CA ASP A 54 0.05 -13.11 -17.44
C ASP A 54 -1.22 -12.82 -16.61
N LEU A 55 -1.15 -11.78 -15.77
CA LEU A 55 -2.28 -11.35 -14.92
C LEU A 55 -3.04 -10.18 -15.56
N ALA A 56 -4.33 -10.41 -15.81
CA ALA A 56 -5.26 -9.39 -16.30
C ALA A 56 -6.22 -8.95 -15.18
N ILE A 57 -5.71 -8.13 -14.26
CA ILE A 57 -6.50 -7.56 -13.15
C ILE A 57 -6.62 -6.04 -13.28
N PRO A 58 -7.65 -5.42 -12.67
CA PRO A 58 -7.81 -3.97 -12.64
C PRO A 58 -6.60 -3.27 -12.03
N VAL A 59 -6.20 -2.17 -12.67
CA VAL A 59 -5.23 -1.20 -12.12
C VAL A 59 -5.94 0.11 -11.94
N GLY A 60 -5.93 0.64 -10.72
CA GLY A 60 -6.50 1.94 -10.38
C GLY A 60 -5.44 2.98 -10.05
N ALA A 61 -5.71 4.25 -10.30
CA ALA A 61 -4.82 5.36 -9.96
C ALA A 61 -5.59 6.48 -9.25
N TYR A 62 -4.98 7.12 -8.26
CA TYR A 62 -5.63 8.24 -7.57
C TYR A 62 -5.80 9.45 -8.50
N ASN A 63 -4.76 9.76 -9.28
CA ASN A 63 -4.76 10.78 -10.31
C ASN A 63 -4.05 10.24 -11.55
N ILE A 64 -4.83 9.78 -12.54
CA ILE A 64 -4.32 9.20 -13.80
C ILE A 64 -3.52 10.23 -14.60
N ASP A 65 -3.83 11.51 -14.43
CA ASP A 65 -3.18 12.63 -15.11
C ASP A 65 -2.01 13.20 -14.30
N HIS A 66 -1.43 12.42 -13.37
CA HIS A 66 -0.29 12.91 -12.59
C HIS A 66 0.95 13.06 -13.46
N GLU A 67 1.34 14.31 -13.74
CA GLU A 67 2.42 14.63 -14.69
C GLU A 67 3.84 14.37 -14.15
N LYS A 68 4.02 14.29 -12.83
CA LYS A 68 5.36 14.17 -12.24
C LYS A 68 5.84 12.73 -12.26
N HIS A 69 7.10 12.56 -12.62
CA HIS A 69 7.83 11.30 -12.48
C HIS A 69 7.84 10.85 -11.01
N CYS A 70 7.35 9.64 -10.74
CA CYS A 70 7.18 9.10 -9.40
C CYS A 70 7.85 7.74 -9.20
N VAL A 71 8.51 7.20 -10.23
CA VAL A 71 9.23 5.92 -10.13
C VAL A 71 10.69 6.14 -9.79
N SER A 72 11.18 5.47 -8.75
CA SER A 72 12.60 5.49 -8.41
C SER A 72 13.48 4.93 -9.54
N GLY A 73 14.62 5.57 -9.79
CA GLY A 73 15.63 5.07 -10.73
C GLY A 73 16.15 3.67 -10.41
N TRP A 74 15.94 3.18 -9.18
CA TRP A 74 16.23 1.80 -8.80
C TRP A 74 15.48 0.78 -9.67
N HIS A 75 14.20 1.02 -9.97
CA HIS A 75 13.38 0.09 -10.75
C HIS A 75 13.93 -0.11 -12.16
N TYR A 76 14.28 0.99 -12.85
CA TYR A 76 14.87 0.93 -14.19
C TYR A 76 16.26 0.28 -14.20
N LYS A 77 17.03 0.45 -13.13
CA LYS A 77 18.34 -0.21 -12.99
C LYS A 77 18.20 -1.73 -12.86
N VAL A 78 17.15 -2.21 -12.18
CA VAL A 78 16.95 -3.64 -11.92
C VAL A 78 16.20 -4.34 -13.06
N TYR A 79 15.16 -3.71 -13.59
CA TYR A 79 14.25 -4.34 -14.56
C TYR A 79 14.42 -3.84 -15.99
N GLY A 80 15.29 -2.84 -16.21
CA GLY A 80 15.47 -2.18 -17.49
C GLY A 80 14.42 -1.09 -17.76
N PRO A 81 14.46 -0.49 -18.96
CA PRO A 81 13.47 0.52 -19.36
C PRO A 81 12.06 -0.06 -19.38
N ILE A 82 11.11 0.66 -18.78
CA ILE A 82 9.70 0.29 -18.78
C ILE A 82 8.91 1.47 -19.37
N PRO A 83 8.09 1.25 -20.41
CA PRO A 83 7.33 2.33 -21.02
C PRO A 83 6.23 2.84 -20.06
N PRO A 84 5.92 4.14 -20.09
CA PRO A 84 4.77 4.66 -19.38
C PRO A 84 3.47 4.07 -19.93
N SER A 85 2.43 4.06 -19.11
CA SER A 85 1.09 3.59 -19.48
C SER A 85 0.03 4.50 -18.86
N HIS A 86 -1.07 4.70 -19.57
CA HIS A 86 -2.28 5.35 -19.06
C HIS A 86 -3.43 4.37 -18.86
N ASP A 87 -3.15 3.06 -18.96
CA ASP A 87 -4.13 2.00 -18.77
C ASP A 87 -4.39 1.81 -17.27
N ALA A 88 -5.17 2.72 -16.68
CA ALA A 88 -5.67 2.64 -15.32
C ALA A 88 -7.06 3.30 -15.22
N GLU A 89 -7.86 2.82 -14.28
CA GLU A 89 -9.15 3.40 -13.91
C GLU A 89 -9.01 4.33 -12.69
N PRO A 90 -10.01 5.15 -12.33
CA PRO A 90 -10.01 5.88 -11.07
C PRO A 90 -9.91 4.90 -9.89
N GLY A 91 -8.88 5.05 -9.05
CA GLY A 91 -8.56 4.08 -8.00
C GLY A 91 -9.66 3.94 -6.95
N GLY A 92 -10.38 5.02 -6.63
CA GLY A 92 -11.54 4.98 -5.75
C GLY A 92 -12.67 4.09 -6.29
N GLU A 93 -12.91 4.10 -7.60
CA GLU A 93 -13.94 3.28 -8.25
C GLU A 93 -13.53 1.80 -8.31
N VAL A 94 -12.25 1.53 -8.60
CA VAL A 94 -11.68 0.17 -8.54
C VAL A 94 -11.86 -0.41 -7.13
N LEU A 95 -11.50 0.34 -6.09
CA LEU A 95 -11.70 -0.10 -4.71
C LEU A 95 -13.17 -0.29 -4.36
N LEU A 96 -14.06 0.63 -4.78
CA LEU A 96 -15.49 0.51 -4.54
C LEU A 96 -16.08 -0.77 -5.14
N ARG A 97 -15.63 -1.13 -6.35
CA ARG A 97 -16.11 -2.30 -7.08
C ARG A 97 -15.50 -3.61 -6.61
N CYS A 98 -14.23 -3.60 -6.20
CA CYS A 98 -13.47 -4.82 -5.90
C CYS A 98 -13.40 -5.18 -4.41
N CYS A 99 -13.67 -4.24 -3.50
CA CYS A 99 -13.68 -4.51 -2.06
C CYS A 99 -15.05 -5.01 -1.58
N ASP A 100 -15.00 -5.94 -0.62
CA ASP A 100 -16.14 -6.48 0.10
C ASP A 100 -15.72 -6.86 1.54
N GLU A 101 -16.63 -7.41 2.33
CA GLU A 101 -16.40 -7.85 3.72
C GLU A 101 -15.36 -8.98 3.86
N ASN A 102 -14.95 -9.63 2.77
CA ASN A 102 -13.96 -10.70 2.77
C ASN A 102 -12.59 -10.25 2.23
N THR A 103 -12.53 -9.08 1.61
CA THR A 103 -11.33 -8.54 0.99
C THR A 103 -10.36 -7.97 2.03
N THR A 104 -9.06 -8.22 1.84
CA THR A 104 -7.98 -7.55 2.57
C THR A 104 -7.31 -6.52 1.67
N LEU A 105 -7.48 -5.23 1.97
CA LEU A 105 -6.71 -4.15 1.37
C LEU A 105 -5.42 -4.00 2.16
N ILE A 106 -4.28 -4.19 1.49
CA ILE A 106 -2.96 -3.90 2.04
C ILE A 106 -2.45 -2.63 1.35
N THR A 107 -1.84 -1.71 2.10
CA THR A 107 -1.35 -0.46 1.53
C THR A 107 0.02 -0.05 2.07
N GLY A 108 0.90 0.27 1.13
CA GLY A 108 2.21 0.87 1.33
C GLY A 108 2.26 2.36 1.00
N ALA A 109 1.12 2.93 0.59
CA ALA A 109 0.99 4.30 0.12
C ALA A 109 0.13 5.18 1.07
N PRO A 110 0.08 6.50 0.83
CA PRO A 110 -0.98 7.34 1.39
C PRO A 110 -2.38 6.85 1.00
N LEU A 111 -3.33 6.92 1.93
CA LEU A 111 -4.68 6.32 1.80
C LEU A 111 -5.64 7.05 0.84
N LYS A 112 -5.12 7.70 -0.21
CA LYS A 112 -5.91 8.57 -1.10
C LYS A 112 -6.98 7.80 -1.88
N ASN A 113 -6.61 6.65 -2.47
CA ASN A 113 -7.56 5.79 -3.17
C ASN A 113 -8.68 5.29 -2.24
N LEU A 114 -8.32 4.85 -1.02
CA LEU A 114 -9.29 4.42 -0.02
C LEU A 114 -10.22 5.57 0.41
N GLY A 115 -9.68 6.77 0.62
CA GLY A 115 -10.49 7.95 0.93
C GLY A 115 -11.46 8.33 -0.19
N ALA A 116 -11.04 8.18 -1.45
CA ALA A 116 -11.91 8.36 -2.60
C ALA A 116 -13.05 7.32 -2.62
N ALA A 117 -12.75 6.03 -2.40
CA ALA A 117 -13.76 4.97 -2.33
C ALA A 117 -14.81 5.20 -1.22
N ILE A 118 -14.36 5.61 -0.04
CA ILE A 118 -15.25 5.97 1.08
C ILE A 118 -16.16 7.15 0.70
N SER A 119 -15.60 8.15 0.01
CA SER A 119 -16.34 9.34 -0.41
C SER A 119 -17.41 8.99 -1.46
N LEU A 120 -17.06 8.14 -2.44
CA LEU A 120 -18.01 7.63 -3.45
C LEU A 120 -19.16 6.85 -2.82
N SER A 121 -18.88 6.06 -1.78
CA SER A 121 -19.91 5.34 -1.02
C SER A 121 -20.93 6.24 -0.32
N SER A 122 -20.59 7.49 -0.03
CA SER A 122 -21.51 8.46 0.58
C SER A 122 -22.31 9.26 -0.46
N ALA A 123 -21.91 9.19 -1.73
CA ALA A 123 -22.48 9.99 -2.82
C ALA A 123 -23.47 9.21 -3.71
N HIS A 124 -23.37 7.88 -3.77
CA HIS A 124 -24.23 7.04 -4.62
C HIS A 124 -25.31 6.33 -3.80
N ASP A 125 -26.58 6.53 -4.17
CA ASP A 125 -27.81 6.03 -3.52
C ASP A 125 -28.01 4.49 -3.61
N GLY A 126 -26.94 3.70 -3.54
CA GLY A 126 -27.03 2.24 -3.56
C GLY A 126 -25.72 1.45 -3.44
N ALA A 127 -24.55 2.05 -3.75
CA ALA A 127 -23.27 1.36 -3.64
C ALA A 127 -22.56 1.71 -2.32
N VAL A 128 -22.60 0.79 -1.36
CA VAL A 128 -21.94 0.95 -0.06
C VAL A 128 -20.56 0.31 -0.11
N PHE A 129 -19.50 1.07 0.14
CA PHE A 129 -18.15 0.54 0.25
C PHE A 129 -18.05 -0.36 1.48
N LYS A 130 -17.53 -1.57 1.29
CA LYS A 130 -17.30 -2.54 2.37
C LYS A 130 -15.89 -3.08 2.25
N LEU A 131 -15.25 -3.26 3.39
CA LEU A 131 -13.90 -3.83 3.44
C LEU A 131 -13.75 -4.70 4.67
N GLY A 132 -13.44 -5.97 4.49
CA GLY A 132 -13.17 -6.90 5.58
C GLY A 132 -12.01 -6.46 6.45
N ARG A 133 -10.87 -6.14 5.80
CA ARG A 133 -9.64 -5.79 6.51
C ARG A 133 -8.81 -4.75 5.78
N LEU A 134 -8.39 -3.73 6.51
CA LEU A 134 -7.31 -2.81 6.15
C LEU A 134 -6.02 -3.20 6.86
N VAL A 135 -4.93 -3.33 6.11
CA VAL A 135 -3.56 -3.44 6.62
C VAL A 135 -2.74 -2.30 6.03
N ALA A 136 -2.48 -1.26 6.82
CA ALA A 136 -1.78 -0.06 6.36
C ALA A 136 -0.39 0.04 6.96
N GLN A 137 0.63 0.19 6.11
CA GLN A 137 1.96 0.61 6.54
C GLN A 137 1.89 2.08 6.96
N GLY A 138 2.22 2.35 8.23
CA GLY A 138 2.21 3.70 8.75
C GLY A 138 1.77 3.77 10.21
N GLY A 139 1.63 4.99 10.69
CA GLY A 139 1.44 5.27 12.11
C GLY A 139 2.75 5.17 12.89
N PHE A 140 2.63 5.45 14.18
CA PHE A 140 3.75 5.45 15.12
C PHE A 140 3.33 4.81 16.43
N ALA A 141 4.09 3.80 16.86
CA ALA A 141 3.90 3.14 18.14
C ALA A 141 4.82 3.81 19.18
N GLY A 142 4.32 4.84 19.85
CA GLY A 142 5.10 5.60 20.83
C GLY A 142 5.37 4.87 22.15
N VAL A 143 5.80 5.66 23.14
CA VAL A 143 5.89 5.22 24.54
C VAL A 143 4.57 4.59 24.99
N GLY A 144 4.66 3.44 25.67
CA GLY A 144 3.51 2.64 26.10
C GLY A 144 3.14 1.51 25.14
N VAL A 145 3.62 1.53 23.89
CA VAL A 145 3.44 0.42 22.93
C VAL A 145 4.75 -0.32 22.68
N VAL A 146 5.86 0.41 22.47
CA VAL A 146 7.19 -0.18 22.28
C VAL A 146 8.00 -0.07 23.57
N PRO A 147 8.51 -1.20 24.14
CA PRO A 147 9.37 -1.17 25.31
C PRO A 147 10.60 -0.28 25.11
N ALA A 148 11.02 0.44 26.16
CA ALA A 148 12.04 1.48 26.08
C ALA A 148 13.38 0.97 25.50
N GLU A 149 13.75 -0.27 25.83
CA GLU A 149 14.95 -0.97 25.36
C GLU A 149 14.86 -1.40 23.89
N ARG A 150 13.66 -1.42 23.31
CA ARG A 150 13.41 -1.74 21.90
C ARG A 150 13.19 -0.50 21.03
N GLN A 151 13.07 0.68 21.63
CA GLN A 151 12.92 1.94 20.90
C GLN A 151 14.23 2.29 20.17
N LEU A 152 14.12 2.70 18.90
CA LEU A 152 15.27 3.28 18.19
C LEU A 152 15.65 4.62 18.82
N GLY A 153 16.95 4.94 18.83
CA GLY A 153 17.47 6.17 19.45
C GLY A 153 16.73 7.44 19.02
N LYS A 154 16.45 7.60 17.72
CA LYS A 154 15.72 8.76 17.18
C LYS A 154 14.25 8.85 17.56
N PHE A 155 13.67 7.79 18.13
CA PHE A 155 12.26 7.73 18.55
C PHE A 155 12.10 7.57 20.06
N LYS A 156 13.20 7.58 20.83
CA LYS A 156 13.18 7.32 22.26
C LYS A 156 12.39 8.42 22.98
N GLY A 157 11.42 8.01 23.80
CA GLY A 157 10.60 8.93 24.59
C GLY A 157 9.50 9.65 23.81
N LEU A 158 9.37 9.43 22.49
CA LEU A 158 8.30 10.06 21.71
C LEU A 158 6.96 9.35 21.93
N VAL A 159 5.91 10.13 22.16
CA VAL A 159 4.53 9.65 22.22
C VAL A 159 3.89 9.66 20.83
N THR A 160 4.13 10.73 20.06
CA THR A 160 3.61 10.89 18.69
C THR A 160 4.74 11.21 17.72
N CYS A 161 4.59 10.77 16.48
CA CYS A 161 5.50 11.09 15.38
C CYS A 161 4.71 10.98 14.07
N PRO A 162 4.81 11.97 13.16
CA PRO A 162 4.17 11.87 11.85
C PRO A 162 4.79 10.71 11.06
N SER A 163 3.95 9.83 10.51
CA SER A 163 4.37 8.77 9.60
C SER A 163 4.16 9.18 8.15
N TYR A 164 5.05 8.78 7.24
CA TYR A 164 5.00 9.16 5.83
C TYR A 164 3.62 8.91 5.17
N ASN A 165 3.15 7.67 5.14
CA ASN A 165 1.91 7.30 4.45
C ASN A 165 0.65 7.96 5.03
N LEU A 166 0.39 7.78 6.32
CA LEU A 166 -0.82 8.35 6.95
C LEU A 166 -0.80 9.89 6.97
N ASN A 167 0.38 10.52 6.96
CA ASN A 167 0.50 11.97 6.89
C ASN A 167 0.47 12.49 5.45
N GLY A 168 0.77 11.65 4.46
CA GLY A 168 0.67 11.96 3.03
C GLY A 168 -0.76 12.26 2.56
N ASP A 169 -1.77 11.77 3.29
CA ASP A 169 -3.13 12.29 3.23
C ASP A 169 -3.88 12.07 4.56
N ARG A 170 -3.76 13.05 5.45
CA ARG A 170 -4.41 13.02 6.76
C ARG A 170 -5.93 12.93 6.68
N LYS A 171 -6.56 13.54 5.67
CA LYS A 171 -8.01 13.55 5.52
C LYS A 171 -8.51 12.13 5.28
N SER A 172 -7.90 11.43 4.33
CA SER A 172 -8.28 10.05 4.03
C SER A 172 -7.91 9.09 5.15
N ALA A 173 -6.80 9.31 5.86
CA ALA A 173 -6.45 8.50 7.03
C ALA A 173 -7.50 8.62 8.15
N LEU A 174 -7.96 9.84 8.46
CA LEU A 174 -9.02 10.06 9.44
C LEU A 174 -10.36 9.47 8.97
N ALA A 175 -10.69 9.60 7.69
CA ALA A 175 -11.89 8.99 7.11
C ALA A 175 -11.85 7.46 7.24
N ALA A 176 -10.73 6.82 6.91
CA ALA A 176 -10.56 5.38 7.06
C ALA A 176 -10.69 4.93 8.53
N LEU A 177 -10.19 5.71 9.49
CA LEU A 177 -10.38 5.42 10.92
C LEU A 177 -11.84 5.50 11.36
N ALA A 178 -12.59 6.49 10.87
CA ALA A 178 -13.98 6.72 11.25
C ALA A 178 -15.00 5.83 10.51
N TYR A 179 -14.67 5.33 9.33
CA TYR A 179 -15.65 4.70 8.43
C TYR A 179 -16.14 3.32 8.90
N THR A 180 -17.41 3.16 9.23
CA THR A 180 -17.95 1.92 9.80
C THR A 180 -17.96 0.71 8.86
N GLY A 181 -17.82 0.92 7.53
CA GLY A 181 -17.77 -0.16 6.55
C GLY A 181 -16.45 -0.93 6.48
N ILE A 182 -15.44 -0.59 7.29
CA ILE A 182 -14.20 -1.38 7.43
C ILE A 182 -14.28 -2.23 8.70
N GLY A 183 -14.25 -3.56 8.55
CA GLY A 183 -14.35 -4.52 9.65
C GLY A 183 -13.16 -4.47 10.60
N VAL A 184 -11.95 -4.69 10.09
CA VAL A 184 -10.71 -4.71 10.89
C VAL A 184 -9.68 -3.74 10.32
N ARG A 185 -8.99 -2.99 11.20
CA ARG A 185 -7.87 -2.12 10.85
C ARG A 185 -6.61 -2.58 11.55
N ARG A 186 -5.53 -2.74 10.80
CA ARG A 186 -4.20 -3.05 11.32
C ARG A 186 -3.21 -2.04 10.76
N PHE A 187 -2.54 -1.33 11.65
CA PHE A 187 -1.48 -0.40 11.28
C PHE A 187 -0.13 -1.00 11.63
N VAL A 188 0.77 -0.99 10.66
CA VAL A 188 2.12 -1.52 10.79
C VAL A 188 3.07 -0.33 10.90
N SER A 189 3.41 0.03 12.13
CA SER A 189 4.19 1.23 12.38
C SER A 189 5.66 1.02 11.99
N LYS A 190 6.23 2.00 11.29
CA LYS A 190 7.62 1.92 10.79
C LYS A 190 8.62 1.62 11.92
N ASN A 191 8.37 2.20 13.11
CA ASN A 191 9.25 2.07 14.26
C ASN A 191 9.29 0.66 14.89
N VAL A 192 8.36 -0.25 14.56
CA VAL A 192 8.40 -1.66 15.00
C VAL A 192 9.01 -2.61 13.96
N CYS A 193 9.05 -2.21 12.68
CA CYS A 193 9.54 -3.05 11.58
C CYS A 193 11.05 -2.98 11.33
N HIS A 194 11.79 -2.09 11.99
CA HIS A 194 13.22 -1.88 11.76
C HIS A 194 14.16 -3.03 12.16
N LYS A 195 13.63 -4.14 12.69
CA LYS A 195 14.45 -5.29 13.12
C LYS A 195 14.58 -6.38 12.06
N VAL A 196 14.00 -6.19 10.88
CA VAL A 196 14.13 -7.11 9.74
C VAL A 196 15.17 -6.56 8.78
N TYR A 197 16.21 -7.35 8.49
CA TYR A 197 17.29 -7.00 7.58
C TYR A 197 17.45 -8.09 6.53
N TYR A 198 17.45 -7.71 5.25
CA TYR A 198 17.79 -8.61 4.16
C TYR A 198 19.31 -8.66 4.01
N ALA A 199 19.91 -9.84 4.20
CA ALA A 199 21.33 -10.08 3.96
C ALA A 199 21.57 -10.39 2.48
N ARG A 200 22.81 -10.15 2.00
CA ARG A 200 23.23 -10.28 0.60
C ARG A 200 23.05 -11.70 0.03
N ASP A 201 22.94 -12.69 0.90
CA ASP A 201 22.77 -14.10 0.57
C ASP A 201 21.29 -14.56 0.63
N ALA A 202 20.34 -13.70 1.05
CA ALA A 202 18.89 -13.96 1.14
C ALA A 202 18.46 -15.30 1.80
N ARG A 203 19.40 -16.02 2.43
CA ARG A 203 19.19 -17.35 3.02
C ARG A 203 19.11 -17.32 4.55
N THR A 204 19.45 -16.20 5.19
CA THR A 204 19.50 -16.14 6.66
C THR A 204 18.72 -14.96 7.23
N PHE A 205 17.54 -15.26 7.75
CA PHE A 205 16.81 -14.44 8.70
C PHE A 205 17.66 -14.30 9.98
N ARG A 206 18.08 -13.09 10.33
CA ARG A 206 18.73 -12.83 11.63
C ARG A 206 18.03 -11.67 12.32
N GLY A 207 17.09 -11.99 13.21
CA GLY A 207 16.70 -11.06 14.26
C GLY A 207 17.91 -10.79 15.16
N ARG A 208 18.29 -9.53 15.36
CA ARG A 208 19.31 -9.20 16.37
C ARG A 208 18.74 -9.52 17.75
N GLN A 209 19.29 -10.55 18.40
CA GLN A 209 19.35 -10.56 19.86
C GLN A 209 20.34 -9.47 20.27
N ARG A 210 19.82 -8.45 20.95
CA ARG A 210 20.56 -7.59 21.88
C ARG A 210 19.65 -7.37 23.06
#